data_AF-V5IJI2-F1
#
_entry.id   AF-V5IJI2-F1
#
_cell.length_a   1.000
_cell.length_b   1.000
_cell.length_c   1.000
_cell.angle_alpha   90.00
_cell.angle_beta   90.00
_cell.angle_gamma   90.00
#
_symmetry.space_group_name_H-M   'P 1'
#
loop_
_entity.id
_entity.type
_entity.pdbx_description
1 polymer ?
#
loop_
_entity_poly.entity_id
_entity_poly.type
_entity_poly.pdbx_seq_one_letter_code
_entity_poly.pdbx_strand_id
1 'polypeptide(L)' 'GTDALGDEDQLFSVEYCGTNCTQQDDGKWTPCSGKNGKCKCYHEDGKRYGLCLYTEYTDFGQYPNPEGLEIENTRPRP' A
#
# COMPACT_ATOMS: atom_id res chain seq x y z
N GLY A 1 -4.74 -16.87 -6.53
CA GLY A 1 -3.55 -16.02 -6.32
C GLY A 1 -2.68 -16.75 -5.34
N THR A 2 -1.37 -16.65 -5.45
CA THR A 2 -0.43 -17.28 -4.51
C THR A 2 -0.54 -16.56 -3.17
N ASP A 3 -1.27 -17.15 -2.23
CA ASP A 3 -1.24 -16.75 -0.83
C ASP A 3 0.18 -17.03 -0.33
N ALA A 4 0.95 -15.96 -0.15
CA ALA A 4 2.26 -16.04 0.45
C ALA A 4 2.06 -16.42 1.92
N LEU A 5 2.33 -17.68 2.23
CA LEU A 5 2.49 -18.23 3.58
C LEU A 5 3.78 -17.67 4.20
N GLY A 6 3.84 -16.37 4.49
CA GLY A 6 5.00 -15.72 5.11
C GLY A 6 4.53 -14.87 6.28
N ASP A 7 4.99 -15.22 7.48
CA ASP A 7 4.78 -14.52 8.76
C ASP A 7 3.37 -13.93 8.93
N GLU A 8 2.49 -14.67 9.62
CA GLU A 8 1.09 -14.29 9.91
C GLU A 8 0.92 -12.88 10.52
N ASP A 9 2.01 -12.34 11.05
CA ASP A 9 2.09 -11.02 11.65
C ASP A 9 2.61 -9.93 10.71
N GLN A 10 2.79 -10.13 9.40
CA GLN A 10 3.28 -9.08 8.49
C GLN A 10 2.47 -9.02 7.19
N LEU A 11 2.11 -7.80 6.76
CA LEU A 11 1.40 -7.54 5.52
C LEU A 11 2.13 -6.48 4.70
N PHE A 12 2.50 -6.86 3.48
CA PHE A 12 2.94 -5.93 2.45
C PHE A 12 1.84 -5.76 1.41
N SER A 13 1.38 -4.53 1.21
CA SER A 13 0.34 -4.20 0.24
C SER A 13 0.84 -3.19 -0.79
N VAL A 14 0.36 -3.37 -2.03
CA VAL A 14 0.61 -2.46 -3.15
C VAL A 14 -0.73 -2.12 -3.79
N GLU A 15 -1.02 -0.83 -3.92
CA GLU A 15 -2.27 -0.33 -4.49
C GLU A 15 -1.98 0.70 -5.59
N TYR A 16 -2.66 0.55 -6.73
CA TYR A 16 -2.61 1.55 -7.79
C TYR A 16 -3.42 2.79 -7.40
N CYS A 17 -2.82 3.96 -7.49
CA CYS A 17 -3.43 5.22 -7.06
C CYS A 17 -4.40 5.84 -8.07
N GLY A 18 -4.79 5.10 -9.11
CA GLY A 18 -5.75 5.55 -10.12
C GLY A 18 -5.17 6.49 -11.19
N THR A 19 -3.85 6.72 -11.19
CA THR A 19 -3.19 7.53 -12.23
C THR A 19 -1.80 7.00 -12.56
N ASN A 20 -1.37 7.24 -13.80
CA ASN A 20 0.00 7.04 -14.23
C ASN A 20 0.83 8.29 -13.96
N CYS A 21 2.16 8.11 -13.92
CA CYS A 21 3.10 9.21 -13.93
C CYS A 21 3.89 9.21 -15.25
N THR A 22 4.26 10.39 -15.74
CA THR A 22 5.08 10.55 -16.95
C THR A 22 6.24 11.50 -16.70
N GLN A 23 7.33 11.30 -17.43
CA GLN A 23 8.49 12.18 -17.35
C GLN A 23 8.33 13.34 -18.33
N GLN A 24 8.31 14.56 -17.80
CA GLN A 24 8.27 15.80 -18.55
C GLN A 24 9.59 16.04 -19.30
N ASP A 25 9.63 17.00 -20.21
CA ASP A 25 10.83 17.32 -21.00
C ASP A 25 11.95 17.95 -20.18
N ASP A 26 11.63 18.50 -19.01
CA ASP A 26 12.62 18.96 -18.02
C ASP A 26 13.19 17.82 -17.16
N GLY A 27 12.80 16.57 -17.45
CA GLY A 27 13.24 15.37 -16.75
C GLY A 27 12.48 15.07 -15.46
N LYS A 28 11.58 15.95 -15.00
CA LYS A 28 10.78 15.71 -13.79
C LYS A 28 9.60 14.80 -14.07
N TRP A 29 9.22 14.01 -13.07
CA TRP A 29 8.02 13.19 -13.13
C TRP A 29 6.79 13.96 -12.67
N THR A 30 5.66 13.73 -13.33
CA THR A 30 4.37 14.24 -12.88
C THR A 30 4.07 13.73 -11.46
N PRO A 31 3.52 14.56 -10.57
CA PRO A 31 3.27 14.18 -9.18
C PRO A 31 2.17 13.12 -9.05
N CYS A 32 2.34 12.22 -8.08
CA CYS A 32 1.32 11.26 -7.67
C CYS A 32 0.59 11.77 -6.42
N SER A 33 -0.59 12.38 -6.59
CA SER A 33 -1.32 13.03 -5.48
C SER A 33 -2.25 12.11 -4.68
N GLY A 34 -2.45 10.86 -5.11
CA GLY A 34 -3.34 9.90 -4.45
C GLY A 34 -2.96 9.61 -3.00
N LYS A 35 -3.93 9.13 -2.21
CA LYS A 35 -3.76 8.73 -0.80
C LYS A 35 -3.09 9.82 0.05
N ASN A 36 -3.52 11.08 -0.09
CA ASN A 36 -2.95 12.24 0.63
C ASN A 36 -1.44 12.42 0.38
N GLY A 37 -0.99 12.24 -0.86
CA GLY A 37 0.41 12.42 -1.25
C GLY A 37 1.33 11.26 -0.88
N LYS A 38 0.79 10.11 -0.45
CA LYS A 38 1.59 8.93 -0.12
C LYS A 38 1.95 8.07 -1.34
N CYS A 39 1.33 8.32 -2.50
CA CYS A 39 1.66 7.61 -3.72
C CYS A 39 3.02 8.04 -4.27
N LYS A 40 3.77 7.08 -4.80
CA LYS A 40 5.06 7.32 -5.47
C LYS A 40 5.00 6.87 -6.92
N CYS A 41 5.78 7.53 -7.77
CA CYS A 41 5.92 7.13 -9.17
C CYS A 41 6.93 5.99 -9.26
N TYR A 42 6.49 4.83 -9.76
CA TYR A 42 7.33 3.68 -10.05
C TYR A 42 7.41 3.51 -11.57
N HIS A 43 8.63 3.46 -12.09
CA HIS A 43 8.90 3.35 -13.52
C HIS A 43 10.06 2.39 -13.77
N GLU A 44 10.09 1.80 -14.94
CA GLU A 44 11.25 1.03 -15.41
C GLU A 44 12.31 1.99 -15.96
N ASP A 45 13.57 1.59 -15.88
CA ASP A 45 14.68 2.36 -16.45
C ASP A 45 14.52 2.50 -17.97
N GLY A 46 14.76 3.72 -18.48
CA GLY A 46 14.61 4.04 -19.90
C GLY A 46 13.18 4.26 -20.38
N LYS A 47 12.16 4.15 -19.50
CA LYS A 47 10.77 4.52 -19.83
C LYS A 47 10.46 5.95 -19.36
N ARG A 48 9.64 6.65 -20.15
CA ARG A 48 9.11 8.00 -19.80
C ARG A 48 7.71 7.95 -19.17
N TYR A 49 7.24 6.77 -18.79
CA TYR A 49 5.96 6.53 -18.15
C TYR A 49 6.11 5.51 -17.03
N GLY A 50 5.25 5.60 -16.03
CA GLY A 50 5.21 4.74 -14.86
C GLY A 50 3.84 4.74 -14.20
N LEU A 51 3.74 4.01 -13.09
CA LEU A 51 2.51 3.88 -12.31
C LEU A 51 2.66 4.63 -10.99
N CYS A 52 1.63 5.37 -10.60
CA CYS A 52 1.56 5.87 -9.23
C CYS A 52 1.05 4.74 -8.32
N LEU A 53 1.91 4.26 -7.41
CA LEU A 53 1.58 3.18 -6.49
C LEU A 53 1.70 3.67 -5.04
N TYR A 54 0.80 3.19 -4.20
CA TYR A 54 0.90 3.26 -2.75
C TYR A 54 1.41 1.91 -2.25
N THR A 55 2.48 1.93 -1.45
CA THR A 55 3.02 0.73 -0.81
C THR A 55 2.93 0.91 0.69
N GLU A 56 2.35 -0.06 1.38
CA GLU A 56 2.25 -0.06 2.83
C GLU A 56 2.77 -1.37 3.38
N TYR A 57 3.58 -1.26 4.42
CA TYR A 57 4.06 -2.38 5.21
C TYR A 57 3.45 -2.27 6.60
N THR A 58 2.82 -3.34 7.06
CA THR A 58 2.19 -3.43 8.37
C THR A 58 2.77 -4.64 9.08
N ASP A 59 3.33 -4.40 10.26
CA ASP A 59 3.78 -5.45 11.18
C ASP A 59 2.73 -5.58 12.29
N PHE A 60 1.92 -6.63 12.26
CA PHE A 60 0.90 -6.91 13.27
C PHE A 60 1.48 -7.28 14.63
N GLY A 61 2.73 -7.73 14.70
CA GLY A 61 3.42 -8.03 15.96
C GLY A 61 3.64 -6.79 16.83
N GLN A 62 3.51 -5.59 16.26
CA GLN A 62 3.56 -4.33 17.02
C GLN A 62 2.26 -4.04 17.79
N TYR A 63 1.15 -4.71 17.46
CA TYR A 63 -0.10 -4.55 18.18
C TYR A 63 -0.16 -5.57 19.32
N PRO A 64 -0.60 -5.15 20.53
CA PRO A 64 -0.89 -6.12 21.58
C PRO A 64 -1.95 -7.08 21.07
N ASN A 65 -1.82 -8.36 21.43
CA ASN A 65 -2.87 -9.34 21.15
C ASN A 65 -4.19 -8.77 21.66
N PRO A 66 -5.19 -8.56 20.80
CA PRO A 66 -6.44 -7.96 21.23
C PRO A 66 -7.03 -8.81 22.35
N GLU A 67 -7.20 -8.23 23.54
CA GLU A 67 -7.72 -8.95 24.69
C GLU A 67 -9.10 -9.52 24.34
N GLY A 68 -9.33 -10.79 24.64
CA GLY A 68 -10.49 -11.53 24.13
C GLY A 68 -11.84 -10.84 24.35
N LEU A 69 -11.98 -10.05 25.42
CA LEU A 69 -13.18 -9.27 25.71
C LEU A 69 -13.48 -8.19 24.66
N GLU A 70 -12.48 -7.49 24.11
CA GLU A 70 -12.72 -6.48 23.07
C GLU A 70 -13.20 -7.14 21.77
N ILE A 71 -12.61 -8.28 21.40
CA ILE A 71 -13.05 -9.06 20.22
C ILE A 71 -14.45 -9.62 20.43
N GLU A 72 -14.75 -10.18 21.61
CA GLU A 72 -16.09 -10.70 21.90
C GLU A 72 -17.17 -9.62 21.81
N ASN A 73 -16.85 -8.40 22.24
CA ASN A 73 -17.77 -7.26 22.17
C ASN A 73 -18.03 -6.75 20.74
N THR A 74 -17.14 -7.03 19.79
CA THR A 74 -17.32 -6.69 18.37
C THR A 74 -18.13 -7.72 17.58
N ARG A 75 -18.48 -8.87 18.19
CA ARG A 75 -19.29 -9.89 17.53
C ARG A 75 -20.63 -9.28 17.08
N PRO A 76 -21.06 -9.51 15.82
CA PRO A 76 -22.37 -9.08 15.36
C PRO A 76 -23.44 -9.61 16.31
N ARG A 77 -24.29 -8.71 16.83
CA ARG A 77 -25.43 -9.13 17.65
C ARG A 77 -26.51 -9.71 16.73
N PRO A 78 -27.21 -10.77 17.15
CA PRO A 78 -28.32 -11.34 16.39
C PRO A 78 -29.45 -10.34 16.14
#